data_AF-A0A917SZA4-F1
#
_entry.id   AF-A0A917SZA4-F1
#
_cell.length_a   1.000
_cell.length_b   1.000
_cell.length_c   1.000
_cell.angle_alpha   90.00
_cell.angle_beta   90.00
_cell.angle_gamma   90.00
#
_symmetry.space_group_name_H-M   'P 1'
#
loop_
_entity.id
_entity.type
_entity.pdbx_description
1 polymer ?
#
loop_
_entity_poly.entity_id
_entity_poly.type
_entity_poly.pdbx_seq_one_letter_code
_entity_poly.pdbx_strand_id
1 'polypeptide(L)'
;MALAAAIASTIGAGLSAIEATNALRQIPPLNAVIWLVVLSCFDAAGSLVAFALLNEAFGEVEWFTAPIAVMAAGLSGPALLRAQLALIGSGQEAAYWGPANRYRNLRARLESRIADNIAVSKSSWMTNKAMPCIAFVLLFELSTQVHTYLNNSDSLLPDDRARLELYLMETINGNARGLDKKRAIAQYLDDNGCYSCLKAVVRKGRLRQKADRTGALDRRLVDDLIAENSRH
;
A
#
# COMPACT_ATOMS: atom_id res chain seq x y z
N MET A 1 -25.04 22.63 -13.49
CA MET A 1 -24.82 22.27 -12.06
C MET A 1 -24.59 20.78 -11.84
N ALA A 2 -25.45 19.86 -12.29
CA ALA A 2 -25.30 18.42 -12.03
C ALA A 2 -23.96 17.83 -12.53
N LEU A 3 -23.50 18.22 -13.72
CA LEU A 3 -22.20 17.80 -14.28
C LEU A 3 -21.01 18.29 -13.43
N ALA A 4 -21.05 19.53 -12.98
CA ALA A 4 -20.00 20.15 -12.15
C ALA A 4 -19.88 19.46 -10.79
N ALA A 5 -21.01 19.14 -10.15
CA ALA A 5 -21.06 18.38 -8.91
C ALA A 5 -20.50 16.96 -9.08
N ALA A 6 -20.81 16.28 -10.19
CA ALA A 6 -20.27 14.97 -10.52
C ALA A 6 -18.74 14.99 -10.74
N ILE A 7 -18.21 16.06 -11.35
CA ILE A 7 -16.75 16.22 -11.53
C ILE A 7 -16.07 16.44 -10.17
N ALA A 8 -16.61 17.29 -9.30
CA ALA A 8 -16.05 17.53 -7.96
C ALA A 8 -16.04 16.26 -7.09
N SER A 9 -17.11 15.46 -7.15
CA SER A 9 -17.20 14.19 -6.41
C SER A 9 -16.20 13.15 -6.90
N THR A 10 -15.98 13.08 -8.22
CA THR A 10 -15.03 12.17 -8.84
C THR A 10 -13.59 12.55 -8.48
N ILE A 11 -13.27 13.84 -8.45
CA ILE A 11 -11.96 14.35 -8.01
C ILE A 11 -11.70 13.98 -6.55
N GLY A 12 -12.67 14.22 -5.65
CA GLY A 12 -12.52 13.87 -4.23
C GLY A 12 -12.35 12.36 -3.99
N ALA A 13 -13.12 11.53 -4.70
CA ALA A 13 -12.98 10.07 -4.65
C ALA A 13 -11.60 9.60 -5.14
N GLY A 14 -11.11 10.21 -6.22
CA GLY A 14 -9.82 9.90 -6.84
C GLY A 14 -8.64 10.27 -5.96
N LEU A 15 -8.66 11.45 -5.31
CA LEU A 15 -7.63 11.87 -4.36
C LEU A 15 -7.54 10.92 -3.16
N SER A 16 -8.67 10.57 -2.56
CA SER A 16 -8.72 9.57 -1.47
C SER A 16 -8.13 8.23 -1.91
N ALA A 17 -8.46 7.77 -3.12
CA ALA A 17 -7.92 6.52 -3.65
C ALA A 17 -6.40 6.61 -3.88
N ILE A 18 -5.90 7.72 -4.42
CA ILE A 18 -4.46 7.94 -4.66
C ILE A 18 -3.70 8.04 -3.34
N GLU A 19 -4.17 8.84 -2.38
CA GLU A 19 -3.56 8.98 -1.05
C GLU A 19 -3.49 7.64 -0.34
N ALA A 20 -4.58 6.88 -0.36
CA ALA A 20 -4.62 5.58 0.27
C ALA A 20 -3.74 4.57 -0.46
N THR A 21 -3.70 4.57 -1.80
CA THR A 21 -2.83 3.65 -2.55
C THR A 21 -1.34 3.98 -2.36
N ASN A 22 -0.99 5.27 -2.32
CA ASN A 22 0.37 5.73 -2.05
C ASN A 22 0.81 5.40 -0.61
N ALA A 23 -0.08 5.58 0.37
CA ALA A 23 0.19 5.20 1.76
C ALA A 23 0.44 3.70 1.91
N LEU A 24 -0.22 2.87 1.09
CA LEU A 24 -0.11 1.41 1.15
C LEU A 24 1.14 0.85 0.47
N ARG A 25 1.81 1.62 -0.41
CA ARG A 25 3.01 1.21 -1.18
C ARG A 25 2.86 -0.11 -1.97
N GLN A 26 1.65 -0.69 -2.05
CA GLN A 26 1.34 -2.01 -2.62
C GLN A 26 -0.13 -2.06 -3.08
N ILE A 27 -0.47 -3.00 -3.97
CA ILE A 27 -1.85 -3.21 -4.43
C ILE A 27 -2.69 -3.82 -3.28
N PRO A 28 -3.77 -3.15 -2.84
CA PRO A 28 -4.60 -3.64 -1.74
C PRO A 28 -5.37 -4.93 -2.12
N PRO A 29 -5.58 -5.86 -1.17
CA PRO A 29 -6.44 -7.02 -1.38
C PRO A 29 -7.91 -6.59 -1.57
N LEU A 30 -8.71 -7.39 -2.28
CA LEU A 30 -10.12 -7.06 -2.61
C LEU A 30 -10.94 -6.63 -1.38
N ASN A 31 -10.71 -7.28 -0.23
CA ASN A 31 -11.40 -6.93 1.02
C ASN A 31 -11.03 -5.52 1.53
N ALA A 32 -9.79 -5.08 1.34
CA ALA A 32 -9.37 -3.71 1.66
C ALA A 32 -9.87 -2.72 0.61
N VAL A 33 -10.01 -3.13 -0.66
CA VAL A 33 -10.60 -2.29 -1.73
C VAL A 33 -12.03 -1.88 -1.39
N ILE A 34 -12.84 -2.78 -0.81
CA ILE A 34 -14.21 -2.43 -0.38
C ILE A 34 -14.19 -1.27 0.63
N TRP A 35 -13.27 -1.32 1.60
CA TRP A 35 -13.15 -0.26 2.60
C TRP A 35 -12.56 1.04 2.04
N LEU A 36 -11.66 0.94 1.05
CA LEU A 36 -11.18 2.10 0.30
C LEU A 36 -12.29 2.76 -0.52
N VAL A 37 -13.17 1.97 -1.14
CA VAL A 37 -14.35 2.48 -1.85
C VAL A 37 -15.28 3.20 -0.88
N VAL A 38 -15.53 2.62 0.30
CA VAL A 38 -16.33 3.27 1.34
C VAL A 38 -15.71 4.61 1.76
N LEU A 39 -14.40 4.67 1.98
CA LEU A 39 -13.70 5.92 2.31
C LEU A 39 -13.82 6.97 1.19
N SER A 40 -13.58 6.55 -0.07
CA SER A 40 -13.72 7.42 -1.25
C SER A 40 -15.16 7.93 -1.44
N CYS A 41 -16.19 7.14 -1.10
CA CYS A 41 -17.58 7.61 -1.12
C CYS A 41 -17.84 8.70 -0.07
N PHE A 42 -17.24 8.61 1.12
CA PHE A 42 -17.35 9.66 2.14
C PHE A 42 -16.69 10.97 1.69
N ASP A 43 -15.51 10.90 1.09
CA ASP A 43 -14.82 12.09 0.59
C ASP A 43 -15.49 12.69 -0.67
N ALA A 44 -16.09 11.85 -1.52
CA ALA A 44 -16.93 12.28 -2.64
C ALA A 44 -18.18 13.04 -2.14
N ALA A 45 -18.84 12.53 -1.10
CA ALA A 45 -19.97 13.21 -0.47
C ALA A 45 -19.55 14.56 0.14
N GLY A 46 -18.37 14.63 0.76
CA GLY A 46 -17.84 15.90 1.28
C GLY A 46 -17.51 16.92 0.20
N SER A 47 -17.01 16.46 -0.95
CA SER A 47 -16.74 17.32 -2.12
C SER A 47 -18.03 17.88 -2.73
N LEU A 48 -19.11 17.09 -2.74
CA LEU A 48 -20.44 17.54 -3.19
C LEU A 48 -21.02 18.62 -2.28
N VAL A 49 -20.96 18.41 -0.96
CA VAL A 49 -21.46 19.37 0.02
C VAL A 49 -20.66 20.68 -0.07
N ALA A 50 -19.34 20.59 -0.18
CA ALA A 50 -18.49 21.78 -0.36
C ALA A 50 -18.78 22.52 -1.68
N PHE A 51 -19.01 21.78 -2.78
CA PHE A 51 -19.40 22.37 -4.05
C PHE A 51 -20.74 23.12 -3.95
N ALA A 52 -21.74 22.52 -3.30
CA ALA A 52 -23.03 23.16 -3.10
C ALA A 52 -22.90 24.48 -2.31
N LEU A 53 -22.17 24.45 -1.19
CA LEU A 53 -21.95 25.63 -0.35
C LEU A 53 -21.15 26.73 -1.06
N LEU A 54 -20.11 26.36 -1.81
CA LEU A 54 -19.30 27.33 -2.57
C LEU A 54 -20.10 27.94 -3.72
N ASN A 55 -20.92 27.13 -4.41
CA ASN A 55 -21.76 27.61 -5.50
C ASN A 55 -22.91 28.50 -4.99
N GLU A 56 -23.42 28.24 -3.80
CA GLU A 56 -24.41 29.12 -3.14
C GLU A 56 -23.76 30.44 -2.66
N ALA A 57 -22.55 30.39 -2.11
CA ALA A 57 -21.86 31.57 -1.58
C ALA A 57 -21.24 32.48 -2.65
N PHE A 58 -20.78 31.91 -3.78
CA PHE A 58 -19.99 32.63 -4.80
C PHE A 58 -20.55 32.50 -6.22
N GLY A 59 -21.77 31.96 -6.39
CA GLY A 59 -22.35 31.70 -7.71
C GLY A 59 -22.56 32.94 -8.59
N GLU A 60 -22.63 34.12 -8.00
CA GLU A 60 -22.80 35.41 -8.71
C GLU A 60 -21.47 36.13 -9.00
N VAL A 61 -20.34 35.56 -8.58
CA VAL A 61 -19.03 36.21 -8.68
C VAL A 61 -18.37 35.86 -10.01
N GLU A 62 -18.15 36.86 -10.88
CA GLU A 62 -17.66 36.68 -12.26
C GLU A 62 -16.35 35.88 -12.40
N TRP A 63 -15.42 36.04 -11.44
CA TRP A 63 -14.15 35.29 -11.45
C TRP A 63 -14.29 33.88 -10.88
N PHE A 64 -15.39 33.57 -10.20
CA PHE A 64 -15.72 32.23 -9.70
C PHE A 64 -16.37 31.42 -10.83
N THR A 65 -15.60 31.18 -11.89
CA THR A 65 -16.04 30.37 -13.02
C THR A 65 -16.26 28.92 -12.58
N ALA A 66 -17.28 28.26 -13.14
CA ALA A 66 -17.65 26.88 -12.79
C ALA A 66 -16.47 25.87 -12.73
N PRO A 67 -15.42 25.93 -13.57
CA PRO A 67 -14.28 25.02 -13.48
C PRO A 67 -13.42 25.22 -12.22
N ILE A 68 -13.17 26.48 -11.83
CA ILE A 68 -12.36 26.83 -10.65
C ILE A 68 -13.13 26.43 -9.38
N ALA A 69 -14.44 26.68 -9.36
CA ALA A 69 -15.33 26.25 -8.29
C ALA A 69 -15.30 24.73 -8.09
N VAL A 70 -15.35 23.96 -9.18
CA VAL A 70 -15.30 22.50 -9.17
C VAL A 70 -13.95 21.98 -8.69
N MET A 71 -12.84 22.57 -9.14
CA MET A 71 -11.50 22.18 -8.71
C MET A 71 -11.26 22.50 -7.24
N ALA A 72 -11.61 23.71 -6.80
CA ALA A 72 -11.53 24.09 -5.39
C ALA A 72 -12.40 23.18 -4.52
N ALA A 73 -13.67 22.95 -4.89
CA ALA A 73 -14.55 22.07 -4.14
C ALA A 73 -14.06 20.60 -4.11
N GLY A 74 -13.50 20.08 -5.20
CA GLY A 74 -12.96 18.72 -5.24
C GLY A 74 -11.67 18.54 -4.43
N LEU A 75 -10.80 19.56 -4.41
CA LEU A 75 -9.51 19.52 -3.69
C LEU A 75 -9.67 19.86 -2.20
N SER A 76 -10.41 20.92 -1.89
CA SER A 76 -10.57 21.41 -0.52
C SER A 76 -11.83 20.91 0.16
N GLY A 77 -12.81 20.35 -0.56
CA GLY A 77 -14.08 19.92 0.01
C GLY A 77 -13.96 18.85 1.11
N PRO A 78 -13.17 17.78 0.92
CA PRO A 78 -12.91 16.82 1.98
C PRO A 78 -12.22 17.46 3.20
N ALA A 79 -11.27 18.38 2.98
CA ALA A 79 -10.57 19.09 4.05
C ALA A 79 -11.49 20.09 4.79
N LEU A 80 -12.35 20.80 4.06
CA LEU A 80 -13.37 21.71 4.59
C LEU A 80 -14.42 20.95 5.39
N LEU A 81 -14.91 19.82 4.90
CA LEU A 81 -15.85 18.99 5.66
C LEU A 81 -15.21 18.49 6.96
N ARG A 82 -13.94 18.09 6.93
CA ARG A 82 -13.19 17.71 8.15
C ARG A 82 -13.02 18.89 9.12
N ALA A 83 -12.70 20.08 8.61
CA ALA A 83 -12.55 21.30 9.41
C ALA A 83 -13.89 21.78 9.99
N GLN A 84 -14.97 21.74 9.21
CA GLN A 84 -16.32 22.13 9.62
C GLN A 84 -16.89 21.14 10.66
N LEU A 85 -16.70 19.84 10.46
CA LEU A 85 -17.06 18.85 11.48
C LEU A 85 -16.28 19.12 12.77
N ALA A 86 -14.97 19.40 12.70
CA ALA A 86 -14.16 19.76 13.86
C ALA A 86 -14.64 21.03 14.58
N LEU A 87 -15.07 22.05 13.84
CA LEU A 87 -15.66 23.29 14.38
C LEU A 87 -17.02 23.06 15.05
N ILE A 88 -17.89 22.23 14.46
CA ILE A 88 -19.19 21.87 15.08
C ILE A 88 -18.98 21.03 16.35
N GLY A 89 -17.89 20.27 16.42
CA GLY A 89 -17.53 19.47 17.59
C GLY A 89 -16.88 20.23 18.74
N SER A 90 -16.39 21.47 18.54
CA SER A 90 -15.68 22.23 19.59
C SER A 90 -16.61 22.92 20.60
N GLY A 91 -17.91 22.98 20.32
CA GLY A 91 -18.92 23.62 21.19
C GLY A 91 -19.84 22.66 21.96
N GLN A 92 -19.67 21.34 21.87
CA GLN A 92 -20.56 20.39 22.55
C GLN A 92 -19.96 19.86 23.86
N GLU A 93 -20.68 20.07 24.97
CA GLU A 93 -20.30 19.67 26.35
C GLU A 93 -20.02 18.16 26.50
N ALA A 94 -20.54 17.33 25.58
CA ALA A 94 -20.21 15.91 25.49
C ALA A 94 -19.26 15.68 24.31
N ALA A 95 -17.98 16.06 24.47
CA ALA A 95 -16.93 15.89 23.47
C ALA A 95 -16.93 14.48 22.85
N TYR A 96 -17.25 13.43 23.59
CA TYR A 96 -17.27 12.04 23.08
C TYR A 96 -18.33 11.76 21.99
N TRP A 97 -19.48 12.44 22.01
CA TRP A 97 -20.62 12.15 21.14
C TRP A 97 -20.77 13.10 19.94
N GLY A 98 -19.95 14.15 19.88
CA GLY A 98 -20.02 15.17 18.85
C GLY A 98 -19.73 14.64 17.43
N PRO A 99 -20.30 15.27 16.39
CA PRO A 99 -20.17 14.82 15.00
C PRO A 99 -18.71 14.77 14.52
N ALA A 100 -17.85 15.67 14.99
CA ALA A 100 -16.40 15.63 14.77
C ALA A 100 -15.77 14.32 15.22
N ASN A 101 -16.03 13.94 16.48
CA ASN A 101 -15.43 12.77 17.10
C ASN A 101 -16.05 11.48 16.58
N ARG A 102 -17.35 11.47 16.23
CA ARG A 102 -17.96 10.35 15.50
C ARG A 102 -17.31 10.14 14.14
N TYR A 103 -17.08 11.20 13.37
CA TYR A 103 -16.41 11.10 12.07
C TYR A 103 -14.95 10.65 12.21
N ARG A 104 -14.20 11.24 13.16
CA ARG A 104 -12.82 10.84 13.45
C ARG A 104 -12.74 9.37 13.88
N ASN A 105 -13.65 8.92 14.74
CA ASN A 105 -13.74 7.53 15.19
C ASN A 105 -14.13 6.59 14.05
N LEU A 106 -15.06 7.00 13.18
CA LEU A 106 -15.45 6.21 12.01
C LEU A 106 -14.28 6.07 11.03
N ARG A 107 -13.59 7.17 10.73
CA ARG A 107 -12.41 7.17 9.86
C ARG A 107 -11.28 6.32 10.43
N ALA A 108 -10.95 6.50 11.72
CA ALA A 108 -9.94 5.68 12.39
C ALA A 108 -10.30 4.18 12.37
N ARG A 109 -11.59 3.84 12.53
CA ARG A 109 -12.08 2.46 12.37
C ARG A 109 -11.92 1.95 10.94
N LEU A 110 -12.25 2.75 9.92
CA LEU A 110 -12.08 2.37 8.52
C LEU A 110 -10.61 2.14 8.17
N GLU A 111 -9.73 3.06 8.57
CA GLU A 111 -8.28 2.95 8.38
C GLU A 111 -7.72 1.71 9.10
N SER A 112 -8.15 1.46 10.34
CA SER A 112 -7.78 0.23 11.08
C SER A 112 -8.27 -1.03 10.37
N ARG A 113 -9.50 -1.07 9.83
CA ARG A 113 -10.00 -2.22 9.07
C ARG A 113 -9.22 -2.46 7.78
N ILE A 114 -8.80 -1.39 7.09
CA ILE A 114 -7.95 -1.50 5.90
C ILE A 114 -6.60 -2.10 6.29
N ALA A 115 -5.96 -1.57 7.35
CA ALA A 115 -4.67 -2.05 7.84
C ALA A 115 -4.74 -3.52 8.29
N ASP A 116 -5.76 -3.91 9.05
CA ASP A 116 -5.96 -5.28 9.52
C ASP A 116 -6.12 -6.26 8.34
N ASN A 117 -6.95 -5.92 7.35
CA ASN A 117 -7.16 -6.78 6.19
C ASN A 117 -5.88 -6.95 5.36
N ILE A 118 -5.08 -5.89 5.26
CA ILE A 118 -3.78 -5.94 4.58
C ILE A 118 -2.81 -6.81 5.38
N ALA A 119 -2.72 -6.64 6.69
CA ALA A 119 -1.88 -7.45 7.56
C ALA A 119 -2.25 -8.94 7.49
N VAL A 120 -3.55 -9.27 7.54
CA VAL A 120 -4.03 -10.66 7.40
C VAL A 120 -3.71 -11.22 6.02
N SER A 121 -3.94 -10.45 4.95
CA SER A 121 -3.62 -10.88 3.59
C SER A 121 -2.12 -11.10 3.39
N LYS A 122 -1.28 -10.19 3.92
CA LYS A 122 0.18 -10.32 3.90
C LYS A 122 0.66 -11.53 4.68
N SER A 123 0.19 -11.71 5.91
CA SER A 123 0.53 -12.87 6.75
C SER A 123 0.11 -14.17 6.09
N SER A 124 -1.08 -14.22 5.48
CA SER A 124 -1.55 -15.38 4.72
C SER A 124 -0.69 -15.63 3.48
N TRP A 125 -0.33 -14.60 2.73
CA TRP A 125 0.56 -14.74 1.57
C TRP A 125 1.95 -15.21 1.99
N MET A 126 2.53 -14.64 3.05
CA MET A 126 3.83 -15.04 3.59
C MET A 126 3.83 -16.50 4.02
N THR A 127 2.85 -16.89 4.82
CA THR A 127 2.74 -18.25 5.38
C THR A 127 2.41 -19.29 4.32
N ASN A 128 1.44 -19.03 3.45
CA ASN A 128 0.88 -20.04 2.54
C ASN A 128 1.53 -20.06 1.15
N LYS A 129 2.17 -18.96 0.73
CA LYS A 129 2.74 -18.84 -0.63
C LYS A 129 4.24 -18.54 -0.62
N ALA A 130 4.67 -17.50 0.08
CA ALA A 130 6.06 -17.05 -0.01
C ALA A 130 7.03 -18.03 0.67
N MET A 131 6.83 -18.32 1.95
CA MET A 131 7.72 -19.17 2.73
C MET A 131 7.88 -20.59 2.18
N PRO A 132 6.81 -21.28 1.73
CA PRO A 132 6.95 -22.58 1.08
C PRO A 132 7.83 -22.55 -0.17
N CYS A 133 7.80 -21.48 -0.96
CA CYS A 133 8.68 -21.33 -2.13
C CYS A 133 10.11 -20.94 -1.73
N ILE A 134 10.27 -20.01 -0.80
CA ILE A 134 11.59 -19.55 -0.31
C ILE A 134 12.38 -20.69 0.34
N ALA A 135 11.71 -21.65 0.97
CA ALA A 135 12.34 -22.83 1.55
C ALA A 135 13.24 -23.60 0.53
N PHE A 136 12.84 -23.64 -0.74
CA PHE A 136 13.58 -24.30 -1.84
C PHE A 136 14.73 -23.46 -2.43
N VAL A 137 14.83 -22.18 -2.07
CA VAL A 137 15.92 -21.30 -2.51
C VAL A 137 17.12 -21.51 -1.58
N LEU A 138 18.33 -21.67 -2.13
CA LEU A 138 19.54 -21.78 -1.30
C LEU A 138 19.83 -20.45 -0.59
N LEU A 139 20.36 -20.49 0.63
CA LEU A 139 20.60 -19.29 1.43
C LEU A 139 21.56 -18.31 0.73
N PHE A 140 22.59 -18.82 0.04
CA PHE A 140 23.51 -17.98 -0.72
C PHE A 140 22.78 -17.26 -1.87
N GLU A 141 21.86 -17.93 -2.57
CA GLU A 141 21.14 -17.32 -3.69
C GLU A 141 20.15 -16.27 -3.23
N LEU A 142 19.53 -16.50 -2.06
CA LEU A 142 18.71 -15.51 -1.39
C LEU A 142 19.55 -14.25 -1.12
N SER A 143 20.73 -14.41 -0.53
CA SER A 143 21.66 -13.30 -0.27
C SER A 143 22.06 -12.58 -1.55
N THR A 144 22.45 -13.32 -2.60
CA THR A 144 22.83 -12.72 -3.89
C THR A 144 21.68 -11.90 -4.48
N GLN A 145 20.46 -12.42 -4.46
CA GLN A 145 19.29 -11.70 -4.98
C GLN A 145 18.99 -10.42 -4.21
N VAL A 146 19.16 -10.44 -2.89
CA VAL A 146 18.96 -9.23 -2.08
C VAL A 146 20.08 -8.21 -2.35
N HIS A 147 21.34 -8.63 -2.46
CA HIS A 147 22.43 -7.72 -2.85
C HIS A 147 22.24 -7.15 -4.25
N THR A 148 21.81 -7.96 -5.22
CA THR A 148 21.49 -7.48 -6.57
C THR A 148 20.38 -6.43 -6.54
N TYR A 149 19.33 -6.65 -5.75
CA TYR A 149 18.26 -5.67 -5.57
C TYR A 149 18.77 -4.38 -4.93
N LEU A 150 19.59 -4.48 -3.89
CA LEU A 150 20.18 -3.32 -3.20
C LEU A 150 21.03 -2.47 -4.14
N ASN A 151 21.89 -3.12 -4.93
CA ASN A 151 22.79 -2.44 -5.86
C ASN A 151 22.04 -1.76 -7.01
N ASN A 152 20.90 -2.34 -7.43
CA ASN A 152 20.10 -1.83 -8.55
C ASN A 152 18.92 -0.95 -8.11
N SER A 153 18.74 -0.72 -6.81
CA SER A 153 17.64 0.09 -6.28
C SER A 153 18.10 1.53 -6.07
N ASP A 154 17.78 2.40 -7.03
CA ASP A 154 17.97 3.85 -6.91
C ASP A 154 17.02 4.48 -5.86
N SER A 155 15.99 3.75 -5.45
CA SER A 155 14.95 4.21 -4.52
C SER A 155 15.30 4.06 -3.04
N LEU A 156 16.36 3.33 -2.70
CA LEU A 156 16.78 3.11 -1.31
C LEU A 156 17.79 4.19 -0.90
N LEU A 157 17.52 4.83 0.24
CA LEU A 157 18.48 5.76 0.84
C LEU A 157 19.77 5.01 1.22
N PRO A 158 20.94 5.67 1.15
CA PRO A 158 22.23 5.04 1.48
C PRO A 158 22.26 4.41 2.87
N ASP A 159 21.63 5.06 3.86
CA ASP A 159 21.57 4.56 5.24
C ASP A 159 20.71 3.30 5.37
N ASP A 160 19.58 3.25 4.66
CA ASP A 160 18.70 2.08 4.66
C ASP A 160 19.35 0.89 3.95
N ARG A 161 20.12 1.17 2.89
CA ARG A 161 20.93 0.17 2.20
C ARG A 161 21.98 -0.43 3.14
N ALA A 162 22.76 0.40 3.82
CA ALA A 162 23.77 -0.07 4.77
C ALA A 162 23.15 -0.90 5.92
N ARG A 163 21.98 -0.49 6.45
CA ARG A 163 21.25 -1.26 7.48
C ARG A 163 20.80 -2.62 6.98
N LEU A 164 20.24 -2.69 5.77
CA LEU A 164 19.78 -3.95 5.18
C LEU A 164 20.96 -4.90 4.88
N GLU A 165 22.10 -4.38 4.42
CA GLU A 165 23.32 -5.18 4.23
C GLU A 165 23.85 -5.74 5.54
N LEU A 166 23.91 -4.91 6.58
CA LEU A 166 24.36 -5.33 7.90
C LEU A 166 23.43 -6.41 8.47
N TYR A 167 22.12 -6.23 8.38
CA TYR A 167 21.13 -7.23 8.81
C TYR A 167 21.28 -8.56 8.05
N LEU A 168 21.51 -8.52 6.73
CA LEU A 168 21.75 -9.71 5.94
C LEU A 168 23.01 -10.46 6.40
N MET A 169 24.11 -9.73 6.59
CA MET A 169 25.37 -10.33 7.05
C MET A 169 25.21 -10.96 8.43
N GLU A 170 24.60 -10.26 9.38
CA GLU A 170 24.35 -10.79 10.73
C GLU A 170 23.45 -12.03 10.69
N THR A 171 22.37 -12.00 9.89
CA THR A 171 21.44 -13.12 9.79
C THR A 171 22.07 -14.34 9.13
N ILE A 172 22.91 -14.14 8.12
CA ILE A 172 23.61 -15.23 7.42
C ILE A 172 24.70 -15.84 8.32
N ASN A 173 25.44 -15.01 9.06
CA ASN A 173 26.54 -15.45 9.93
C ASN A 173 26.08 -15.95 11.30
N GLY A 174 24.85 -15.66 11.71
CA GLY A 174 24.29 -16.09 12.99
C GLY A 174 24.14 -17.62 13.11
N ASN A 175 23.91 -18.11 14.33
CA ASN A 175 23.80 -19.55 14.63
C ASN A 175 22.43 -20.18 14.32
N ALA A 176 21.50 -19.42 13.75
CA ALA A 176 20.15 -19.91 13.43
C ALA A 176 20.16 -20.99 12.34
N ARG A 177 19.14 -21.86 12.32
CA ARG A 177 18.99 -22.87 11.25
C ARG A 177 18.72 -22.19 9.91
N GLY A 178 19.10 -22.84 8.82
CA GLY A 178 18.99 -22.28 7.46
C GLY A 178 17.57 -21.83 7.08
N LEU A 179 16.53 -22.52 7.54
CA LEU A 179 15.14 -22.10 7.31
C LEU A 179 14.77 -20.83 8.10
N ASP A 180 15.22 -20.75 9.35
CA ASP A 180 14.93 -19.60 10.23
C ASP A 180 15.64 -18.35 9.72
N LYS A 181 16.88 -18.48 9.21
CA LYS A 181 17.60 -17.41 8.50
C LYS A 181 16.82 -16.89 7.29
N LYS A 182 16.33 -17.81 6.44
CA LYS A 182 15.52 -17.43 5.27
C LYS A 182 14.22 -16.73 5.68
N ARG A 183 13.56 -17.20 6.74
CA ARG A 183 12.35 -16.56 7.29
C ARG A 183 12.65 -15.15 7.78
N ALA A 184 13.72 -14.97 8.55
CA ALA A 184 14.13 -13.68 9.07
C ALA A 184 14.47 -12.67 7.95
N ILE A 185 15.14 -13.12 6.89
CA ILE A 185 15.42 -12.28 5.71
C ILE A 185 14.13 -11.94 4.97
N ALA A 186 13.27 -12.93 4.71
CA ALA A 186 12.01 -12.72 4.01
C ALA A 186 11.07 -11.75 4.74
N GLN A 187 11.01 -11.86 6.07
CA GLN A 187 10.22 -10.97 6.93
C GLN A 187 10.77 -9.55 6.90
N TYR A 188 12.08 -9.39 7.05
CA TYR A 188 12.72 -8.07 6.98
C TYR A 188 12.48 -7.37 5.63
N LEU A 189 12.50 -8.12 4.53
CA LEU A 189 12.18 -7.58 3.20
C LEU A 189 10.71 -7.14 3.08
N ASP A 190 9.77 -7.86 3.69
CA ASP A 190 8.36 -7.45 3.70
C ASP A 190 8.13 -6.20 4.56
N ASP A 191 8.73 -6.17 5.76
CA ASP A 191 8.60 -5.06 6.72
C ASP A 191 9.19 -3.75 6.17
N ASN A 192 10.28 -3.83 5.41
CA ASN A 192 10.93 -2.67 4.78
C ASN A 192 10.38 -2.35 3.38
N GLY A 193 9.28 -2.98 2.95
CA GLY A 193 8.63 -2.68 1.67
C GLY A 193 9.41 -3.11 0.43
N CYS A 194 10.41 -3.99 0.58
CA CYS A 194 11.21 -4.57 -0.52
C CYS A 194 10.44 -5.69 -1.25
N TYR A 195 9.17 -5.44 -1.57
CA TYR A 195 8.22 -6.43 -2.06
C TYR A 195 8.57 -6.98 -3.44
N SER A 196 9.20 -6.16 -4.30
CA SER A 196 9.70 -6.57 -5.61
C SER A 196 10.83 -7.60 -5.50
N CYS A 197 11.78 -7.37 -4.59
CA CYS A 197 12.83 -8.34 -4.27
C CYS A 197 12.21 -9.66 -3.77
N LEU A 198 11.31 -9.58 -2.81
CA LEU A 198 10.66 -10.75 -2.22
C LEU A 198 9.87 -11.55 -3.28
N LYS A 199 9.17 -10.88 -4.19
CA LYS A 199 8.48 -11.52 -5.34
C LYS A 199 9.45 -12.26 -6.26
N ALA A 200 10.60 -11.67 -6.58
CA ALA A 200 11.62 -12.30 -7.42
C ALA A 200 12.16 -13.59 -6.78
N VAL A 201 12.44 -13.55 -5.48
CA VAL A 201 12.86 -14.73 -4.70
C VAL A 201 11.78 -15.81 -4.72
N VAL A 202 10.52 -15.45 -4.47
CA VAL A 202 9.38 -16.40 -4.49
C VAL A 202 9.22 -17.04 -5.87
N ARG A 203 9.36 -16.26 -6.95
CA ARG A 203 9.32 -16.78 -8.32
C ARG A 203 10.40 -17.84 -8.55
N LYS A 204 11.63 -17.55 -8.13
CA LYS A 204 12.76 -18.49 -8.24
C LYS A 204 12.52 -19.76 -7.43
N GLY A 205 12.03 -19.62 -6.20
CA GLY A 205 11.67 -20.75 -5.34
C GLY A 205 10.57 -21.62 -5.94
N ARG A 206 9.57 -21.01 -6.57
CA ARG A 206 8.48 -21.72 -7.27
C ARG A 206 8.98 -22.51 -8.48
N LEU A 207 9.93 -21.97 -9.24
CA LEU A 207 10.56 -22.68 -10.36
C LEU A 207 11.30 -23.92 -9.86
N ARG A 208 12.06 -23.80 -8.76
CA ARG A 208 12.75 -24.94 -8.15
C ARG A 208 11.80 -26.00 -7.60
N GLN A 209 10.76 -25.56 -6.89
CA GLN A 209 9.73 -26.47 -6.41
C GLN A 209 9.04 -27.22 -7.56
N LYS A 210 8.83 -26.57 -8.70
CA LYS A 210 8.27 -27.21 -9.90
C LYS A 210 9.26 -28.23 -10.49
N ALA A 211 10.53 -27.87 -10.63
CA ALA A 211 11.58 -28.75 -11.15
C ALA A 211 11.77 -30.02 -10.31
N ASP A 212 11.77 -29.87 -8.99
CA ASP A 212 11.87 -30.96 -8.01
C ASP A 212 10.68 -31.93 -8.12
N ARG A 213 9.45 -31.39 -8.28
CA ARG A 213 8.23 -32.20 -8.48
C ARG A 213 8.19 -32.94 -9.81
N THR A 214 8.79 -32.40 -10.87
CA THR A 214 8.80 -33.01 -12.20
C THR A 214 9.97 -33.98 -12.41
N GLY A 215 10.82 -34.19 -11.39
CA GLY A 215 12.04 -35.02 -11.52
C GLY A 215 13.08 -34.43 -12.50
N ALA A 216 12.89 -33.19 -12.94
CA ALA A 216 13.77 -32.48 -13.85
C ALA A 216 14.90 -31.83 -13.05
N LEU A 217 15.70 -32.65 -12.38
CA LEU A 217 16.82 -32.21 -11.57
C LEU A 217 18.11 -32.12 -12.41
N ASP A 218 17.99 -31.72 -13.67
CA ASP A 218 19.15 -31.26 -14.42
C ASP A 218 19.32 -29.76 -14.12
N ARG A 219 20.24 -29.44 -13.21
CA ARG A 219 20.49 -28.07 -12.72
C ARG A 219 20.64 -27.05 -13.85
N ARG A 220 21.16 -27.49 -15.00
CA ARG A 220 21.31 -26.67 -16.22
C ARG A 220 19.97 -26.15 -16.75
N LEU A 221 18.93 -26.98 -16.80
CA LEU A 221 17.63 -26.60 -17.36
C LEU A 221 16.89 -25.59 -16.47
N VAL A 222 17.11 -25.67 -15.15
CA VAL A 222 16.57 -24.70 -14.18
C VAL A 222 17.31 -23.37 -14.29
N ASP A 223 18.64 -23.41 -14.41
CA ASP A 223 19.45 -22.19 -14.58
C ASP A 223 19.19 -21.52 -15.95
N ASP A 224 18.94 -22.30 -17.00
CA ASP A 224 18.54 -21.81 -18.33
C ASP A 224 17.14 -21.16 -18.30
N LEU A 225 16.15 -21.80 -17.66
CA LEU A 225 14.80 -21.22 -17.46
C LEU A 225 14.80 -19.95 -16.61
N ILE A 226 15.74 -19.83 -15.66
CA ILE A 226 15.95 -18.63 -14.87
C ILE A 226 16.62 -17.54 -15.74
N ALA A 227 17.64 -17.89 -16.50
CA ALA A 227 18.35 -16.97 -17.39
C ALA A 227 17.44 -16.40 -18.49
N GLU A 228 16.57 -17.22 -19.08
CA GLU A 228 15.63 -16.82 -20.13
C GLU A 228 14.55 -15.86 -19.60
N ASN A 229 14.07 -16.07 -18.38
CA ASN A 229 13.09 -15.19 -17.73
C ASN A 229 13.67 -13.89 -17.14
N SER A 230 15.00 -13.74 -17.13
CA SER A 230 15.70 -12.53 -16.64
C SER A 230 15.97 -11.52 -17.76
N ARG A 231 15.67 -11.88 -19.02
CA ARG A 231 15.91 -11.05 -20.22
C ARG A 231 14.65 -10.32 -20.73
N HIS A 232 13.52 -10.48 -20.04
CA HIS A 232 12.22 -9.86 -20.34
C HIS A 232 11.71 -9.10 -19.12
#